data_AF-A0A1I8EVZ2-F1
#
_entry.id   AF-A0A1I8EVZ2-F1
#
_cell.length_a   1.000
_cell.length_b   1.000
_cell.length_c   1.000
_cell.angle_alpha   90.00
_cell.angle_beta   90.00
_cell.angle_gamma   90.00
#
_symmetry.space_group_name_H-M   'P 1'
#
loop_
_entity.id
_entity.type
_entity.pdbx_description
1 polymer ?
#
loop_
_entity_poly.entity_id
_entity_poly.type
_entity_poly.pdbx_seq_one_letter_code
_entity_poly.pdbx_strand_id
1 'polypeptide(L)'
;MFGQLLEAIVYLYSHRINDAPHLVLSDFGCALATGSWKVRYDVDTVHLGGNLALRAPEIRCAHPAPNNWVDFHMADLWAAATIGYEIFTRQQTNPFYGHMRSDQYVECELPALPKKVDCSVKMVIRDMLQIDPNKRPDPSVAANVLSISLFRFGHNLHKLLHDCGFDETLFGGKINDLKNAASKTLEALKENMIASVNNFTLLFAAETILARNIHPNVISTAELQLRATFLSRINHEYIWSALSYFCHEGSSSRSHSNFVTTKMGDQIFAAGDTINSVNNFINN
;
A
#
# COMPACT_ATOMS: atom_id res chain seq x y z
N MET A 1 17.74 33.42 -14.67
CA MET A 1 17.33 32.37 -13.71
C MET A 1 16.74 32.94 -12.43
N PHE A 2 17.47 33.68 -11.58
CA PHE A 2 16.89 34.17 -10.30
C PHE A 2 15.67 35.10 -10.47
N GLY A 3 15.68 36.00 -11.45
CA GLY A 3 14.51 36.84 -11.76
C GLY A 3 13.29 36.05 -12.25
N GLN A 4 13.47 34.97 -13.01
CA GLN A 4 12.37 34.11 -13.45
C GLN A 4 11.75 33.33 -12.29
N LEU A 5 12.56 32.93 -11.31
CA LEU A 5 12.08 32.32 -10.07
C LEU A 5 11.23 33.31 -9.25
N LEU A 6 11.66 34.56 -9.13
CA LEU A 6 10.90 35.59 -8.41
C LEU A 6 9.57 35.91 -9.12
N GLU A 7 9.54 36.01 -10.44
CA GLU A 7 8.30 36.17 -11.22
C GLU A 7 7.35 34.98 -11.05
N ALA A 8 7.88 33.75 -11.03
CA ALA A 8 7.08 32.56 -10.77
C ALA A 8 6.47 32.58 -9.34
N ILE A 9 7.23 33.05 -8.35
CA ILE A 9 6.73 33.22 -6.98
C ILE A 9 5.64 34.30 -6.92
N VAL A 10 5.81 35.43 -7.60
CA VAL A 10 4.79 36.49 -7.69
C VAL A 10 3.52 35.97 -8.36
N TYR A 11 3.66 35.16 -9.42
CA TYR A 11 2.55 34.51 -10.09
C TYR A 11 1.77 33.59 -9.14
N LEU A 12 2.47 32.73 -8.39
CA LEU A 12 1.87 31.82 -7.39
C LEU A 12 1.20 32.57 -6.24
N TYR A 13 1.74 33.74 -5.84
CA TYR A 13 1.18 34.55 -4.76
C TYR A 13 -0.09 35.30 -5.20
N SER A 14 -0.17 35.71 -6.47
CA SER A 14 -1.30 36.44 -7.05
C SER A 14 -2.44 35.55 -7.51
N HIS A 15 -2.16 34.28 -7.82
CA HIS A 15 -3.17 33.32 -8.27
C HIS A 15 -3.39 32.26 -7.20
N ARG A 16 -4.51 32.35 -6.46
CA ARG A 16 -4.99 31.22 -5.67
C ARG A 16 -5.34 30.09 -6.63
N ILE A 17 -4.49 29.06 -6.68
CA ILE A 17 -4.76 27.84 -7.41
C ILE A 17 -5.93 27.15 -6.71
N ASN A 18 -7.15 27.38 -7.22
CA ASN A 18 -8.38 26.77 -6.72
C ASN A 18 -8.63 25.37 -7.34
N ASP A 19 -7.69 24.87 -8.14
CA ASP A 19 -7.77 23.56 -8.79
C ASP A 19 -6.90 22.52 -8.07
N ALA A 20 -7.20 21.24 -8.26
CA ALA A 20 -6.40 20.17 -7.69
C ALA A 20 -4.95 20.24 -8.22
N PRO A 21 -3.92 20.13 -7.36
CA PRO A 21 -2.54 20.27 -7.80
C PRO A 21 -2.13 19.12 -8.73
N HIS A 22 -1.42 19.44 -9.79
CA HIS A 22 -0.78 18.45 -10.66
C HIS A 22 0.58 18.03 -10.07
N LEU A 23 0.72 16.75 -9.73
CA LEU A 23 1.99 16.18 -9.27
C LEU A 23 2.83 15.73 -10.46
N VAL A 24 4.12 16.09 -10.46
CA VAL A 24 5.11 15.66 -11.45
C VAL A 24 6.39 15.18 -10.76
N LEU A 25 7.06 14.20 -11.35
CA LEU A 25 8.46 13.89 -11.01
C LEU A 25 9.36 14.83 -11.83
N SER A 26 10.21 15.60 -11.16
CA SER A 26 10.95 16.70 -11.79
C SER A 26 12.47 16.54 -11.81
N ASP A 27 13.04 15.71 -10.92
CA ASP A 27 14.48 15.53 -10.81
C ASP A 27 14.85 14.06 -11.07
N PHE A 28 15.63 13.85 -12.13
CA PHE A 28 16.12 12.54 -12.57
C PHE A 28 17.64 12.41 -12.44
N GLY A 29 18.31 13.33 -11.71
CA GLY A 29 19.77 13.32 -11.55
C GLY A 29 20.32 12.08 -10.83
N CYS A 30 19.47 11.37 -10.06
CA CYS A 30 19.78 10.10 -9.41
C CYS A 30 19.06 8.89 -10.03
N ALA A 31 18.39 9.06 -11.18
CA ALA A 31 17.61 7.99 -11.78
C ALA A 31 18.51 6.88 -12.35
N LEU A 32 18.08 5.63 -12.17
CA LEU A 32 18.75 4.49 -12.77
C LEU A 32 18.32 4.34 -14.23
N ALA A 33 19.20 4.71 -15.17
CA ALA A 33 18.94 4.65 -16.61
C ALA A 33 19.80 3.60 -17.33
N THR A 34 19.97 2.42 -16.73
CA THR A 34 20.80 1.32 -17.27
C THR A 34 20.02 0.32 -18.11
N GLY A 35 18.69 0.45 -18.18
CA GLY A 35 17.79 -0.53 -18.82
C GLY A 35 17.56 -1.80 -17.99
N SER A 36 18.10 -1.85 -16.76
CA SER A 36 17.88 -2.92 -15.79
C SER A 36 17.60 -2.32 -14.42
N TRP A 37 16.83 -3.03 -13.60
CA TRP A 37 16.64 -2.69 -12.19
C TRP A 37 17.85 -3.00 -11.32
N LYS A 38 18.85 -3.71 -11.86
CA LYS A 38 19.99 -4.21 -11.09
C LYS A 38 21.25 -3.37 -11.31
N VAL A 39 21.92 -3.06 -10.22
CA VAL A 39 23.21 -2.35 -10.20
C VAL A 39 24.26 -3.24 -9.55
N ARG A 40 25.40 -3.39 -10.21
CA ARG A 40 26.54 -4.14 -9.65
C ARG A 40 27.18 -3.33 -8.53
N TYR A 41 27.33 -3.91 -7.35
CA TYR A 41 27.85 -3.23 -6.16
C TYR A 41 29.05 -3.98 -5.57
N ASP A 42 30.20 -3.93 -6.27
CA ASP A 42 31.41 -4.62 -5.80
C ASP A 42 32.23 -3.83 -4.79
N VAL A 43 32.17 -2.49 -4.88
CA VAL A 43 33.03 -1.56 -4.16
C VAL A 43 32.22 -0.38 -3.65
N ASP A 44 32.65 0.18 -2.52
CA ASP A 44 31.89 1.23 -1.81
C ASP A 44 31.89 2.59 -2.53
N THR A 45 32.65 2.72 -3.63
CA THR A 45 32.65 3.91 -4.48
C THR A 45 31.44 3.96 -5.42
N VAL A 46 30.68 2.86 -5.56
CA VAL A 46 29.45 2.85 -6.35
C VAL A 46 28.37 3.62 -5.61
N HIS A 47 27.93 4.72 -6.20
CA HIS A 47 26.83 5.50 -5.65
C HIS A 47 25.49 4.86 -5.99
N LEU A 48 24.81 4.31 -4.98
CA LEU A 48 23.43 3.79 -5.09
C LEU A 48 22.35 4.89 -5.15
N GLY A 49 22.76 6.18 -5.14
CA GLY A 49 21.91 7.33 -5.43
C GLY A 49 20.80 7.64 -4.42
N GLY A 50 20.11 8.77 -4.63
CA GLY A 50 18.86 9.12 -3.94
C GLY A 50 19.00 9.56 -2.47
N ASN A 51 17.84 9.91 -1.89
CA ASN A 51 17.72 10.35 -0.51
C ASN A 51 17.94 9.18 0.46
N LEU A 52 18.91 9.30 1.38
CA LEU A 52 19.24 8.24 2.34
C LEU A 52 18.07 7.87 3.27
N ALA A 53 17.24 8.84 3.65
CA ALA A 53 16.10 8.62 4.54
C ALA A 53 15.00 7.81 3.84
N LEU A 54 14.77 8.06 2.55
CA LEU A 54 13.72 7.41 1.75
C LEU A 54 14.26 6.33 0.81
N ARG A 55 15.49 5.88 1.03
CA ARG A 55 16.06 4.76 0.30
C ARG A 55 15.46 3.47 0.85
N ALA A 56 14.91 2.66 -0.05
CA ALA A 56 14.26 1.40 0.32
C ALA A 56 15.22 0.45 1.07
N PRO A 57 14.70 -0.42 1.96
CA PRO A 57 15.52 -1.22 2.88
C PRO A 57 16.52 -2.13 2.18
N GLU A 58 16.11 -2.75 1.08
CA GLU A 58 16.93 -3.65 0.26
C GLU A 58 18.15 -2.95 -0.37
N ILE A 59 18.05 -1.64 -0.63
CA ILE A 59 19.16 -0.82 -1.14
C ILE A 59 19.95 -0.23 0.03
N ARG A 60 19.26 0.20 1.09
CA ARG A 60 19.89 0.82 2.26
C ARG A 60 20.78 -0.15 3.03
N CYS A 61 20.36 -1.42 3.12
CA CYS A 61 21.09 -2.49 3.79
C CYS A 61 22.08 -3.23 2.87
N ALA A 62 22.17 -2.83 1.60
CA ALA A 62 23.15 -3.42 0.69
C ALA A 62 24.57 -3.04 1.10
N HIS A 63 25.49 -4.00 0.98
CA HIS A 63 26.91 -3.80 1.26
C HIS A 63 27.73 -4.18 0.01
N PRO A 64 28.86 -3.51 -0.23
CA PRO A 64 29.71 -3.82 -1.36
C PRO A 64 30.33 -5.20 -1.17
N ALA A 65 30.20 -6.07 -2.18
CA ALA A 65 30.81 -7.40 -2.16
C ALA A 65 31.05 -7.90 -3.59
N PRO A 66 32.09 -8.72 -3.83
CA PRO A 66 32.39 -9.22 -5.18
C PRO A 66 31.19 -9.92 -5.82
N ASN A 67 30.84 -9.51 -7.04
CA ASN A 67 29.68 -10.03 -7.80
C ASN A 67 28.32 -9.81 -7.11
N ASN A 68 28.22 -8.84 -6.20
CA ASN A 68 26.96 -8.48 -5.58
C ASN A 68 26.15 -7.58 -6.51
N TRP A 69 24.83 -7.77 -6.50
CA TRP A 69 23.87 -6.99 -7.27
C TRP A 69 22.79 -6.45 -6.36
N VAL A 70 22.53 -5.16 -6.47
CA VAL A 70 21.45 -4.48 -5.75
C VAL A 70 20.29 -4.29 -6.72
N ASP A 71 19.10 -4.69 -6.30
CA ASP A 71 17.89 -4.67 -7.12
C ASP A 71 16.96 -3.53 -6.68
N PHE A 72 16.59 -2.66 -7.62
CA PHE A 72 15.78 -1.47 -7.41
C PHE A 72 14.31 -1.65 -7.83
N HIS A 73 13.88 -2.83 -8.28
CA HIS A 73 12.58 -3.00 -8.95
C HIS A 73 11.35 -2.56 -8.11
N MET A 74 11.42 -2.58 -6.78
CA MET A 74 10.33 -2.11 -5.88
C MET A 74 10.72 -0.91 -5.02
N ALA A 75 11.86 -0.28 -5.30
CA ALA A 75 12.40 0.78 -4.46
C ALA A 75 11.55 2.06 -4.55
N ASP A 76 11.16 2.44 -5.77
CA ASP A 76 10.32 3.62 -6.00
C ASP A 76 8.92 3.45 -5.40
N LEU A 77 8.39 2.21 -5.39
CA LEU A 77 7.11 1.91 -4.77
C LEU A 77 7.17 2.12 -3.25
N TRP A 78 8.23 1.63 -2.61
CA TRP A 78 8.45 1.83 -1.17
C TRP A 78 8.59 3.33 -0.86
N ALA A 79 9.40 4.05 -1.63
CA ALA A 79 9.58 5.49 -1.46
C ALA A 79 8.27 6.26 -1.63
N ALA A 80 7.46 5.92 -2.63
CA ALA A 80 6.14 6.52 -2.86
C ALA A 80 5.20 6.33 -1.66
N ALA A 81 5.23 5.17 -0.99
CA ALA A 81 4.43 4.93 0.21
C ALA A 81 4.86 5.81 1.39
N THR A 82 6.16 6.09 1.53
CA THR A 82 6.64 7.04 2.56
C THR A 82 6.09 8.46 2.30
N ILE A 83 6.09 8.91 1.05
CA ILE A 83 5.49 10.19 0.64
C ILE A 83 3.97 10.17 0.87
N GLY A 84 3.33 9.01 0.74
CA GLY A 84 1.93 8.79 1.11
C GLY A 84 1.62 9.24 2.55
N TYR A 85 2.52 9.01 3.51
CA TYR A 85 2.34 9.53 4.87
C TYR A 85 2.27 11.06 4.90
N GLU A 86 3.12 11.75 4.12
CA GLU A 86 3.12 13.21 4.03
C GLU A 86 1.78 13.72 3.46
N ILE A 87 1.30 13.09 2.39
CA ILE A 87 0.05 13.47 1.72
C ILE A 87 -1.16 13.26 2.63
N PHE A 88 -1.26 12.12 3.32
CA PHE A 88 -2.47 11.75 4.05
C PHE A 88 -2.53 12.28 5.49
N THR A 89 -1.39 12.48 6.14
CA THR A 89 -1.36 12.84 7.57
C THR A 89 -1.50 14.35 7.81
N ARG A 90 -1.17 15.23 6.84
CA ARG A 90 -1.25 16.71 6.88
C ARG A 90 -0.53 17.43 8.04
N GLN A 91 -0.36 16.80 9.19
CA GLN A 91 0.26 17.33 10.41
C GLN A 91 1.43 16.49 10.90
N GLN A 92 1.58 15.26 10.41
CA GLN A 92 2.61 14.33 10.85
C GLN A 92 3.73 14.28 9.81
N THR A 93 4.98 14.35 10.27
CA THR A 93 6.14 14.23 9.39
C THR A 93 6.25 12.79 8.91
N ASN A 94 6.75 12.60 7.68
CA ASN A 94 7.16 11.29 7.17
C ASN A 94 7.93 10.52 8.26
N PRO A 95 7.55 9.28 8.60
CA PRO A 95 8.19 8.53 9.68
C PRO A 95 9.71 8.43 9.55
N PHE A 96 10.20 8.36 8.31
CA PHE A 96 11.60 8.13 7.99
C PHE A 96 12.48 9.38 8.00
N TYR A 97 11.92 10.58 8.17
CA TYR A 97 12.73 11.81 8.36
C TYR A 97 13.19 12.04 9.80
N GLY A 98 12.74 11.23 10.76
CA GLY A 98 13.07 11.43 12.16
C GLY A 98 13.17 10.14 12.95
N HIS A 99 12.01 9.58 13.32
CA HIS A 99 11.94 8.53 14.33
C HIS A 99 12.16 7.12 13.80
N MET A 100 12.07 6.91 12.48
CA MET A 100 12.37 5.64 11.83
C MET A 100 13.53 5.76 10.88
N ARG A 101 14.24 4.64 10.71
CA ARG A 101 15.27 4.50 9.68
C ARG A 101 14.86 3.39 8.73
N SER A 102 15.06 3.61 7.44
CA SER A 102 14.67 2.63 6.41
C SER A 102 15.43 1.29 6.51
N ASP A 103 16.59 1.26 7.17
CA ASP A 103 17.37 0.03 7.40
C ASP A 103 16.98 -0.77 8.65
N GLN A 104 16.20 -0.19 9.57
CA GLN A 104 16.01 -0.75 10.91
C GLN A 104 14.57 -0.76 11.41
N TYR A 105 13.64 -0.10 10.73
CA TYR A 105 12.25 -0.07 11.16
C TYR A 105 11.62 -1.48 11.14
N VAL A 106 10.64 -1.67 12.01
CA VAL A 106 9.79 -2.86 12.05
C VAL A 106 8.42 -2.50 11.51
N GLU A 107 7.88 -3.31 10.59
CA GLU A 107 6.62 -3.01 9.88
C GLU A 107 5.42 -2.80 10.83
N CYS A 108 5.38 -3.49 11.96
CA CYS A 108 4.31 -3.34 12.95
C CYS A 108 4.39 -2.04 13.77
N GLU A 109 5.54 -1.35 13.74
CA GLU A 109 5.74 -0.08 14.43
C GLU A 109 5.32 1.12 13.57
N LEU A 110 5.03 0.90 12.28
CA LEU A 110 4.56 1.95 11.37
C LEU A 110 3.36 2.70 11.95
N PRO A 111 3.37 4.04 11.97
CA PRO A 111 2.28 4.82 12.54
C PRO A 111 0.97 4.56 11.79
N ALA A 112 -0.15 4.49 12.50
CA ALA A 112 -1.45 4.34 11.84
C ALA A 112 -1.81 5.60 11.04
N LEU A 113 -2.24 5.43 9.79
CA LEU A 113 -2.79 6.51 8.99
C LEU A 113 -4.13 7.03 9.56
N PRO A 114 -4.48 8.31 9.35
CA PRO A 114 -5.69 8.90 9.93
C PRO A 114 -6.97 8.14 9.57
N LYS A 115 -7.93 8.10 10.52
CA LYS A 115 -9.20 7.35 10.35
C LYS A 115 -9.95 7.71 9.06
N LYS A 116 -9.89 8.97 8.62
CA LYS A 116 -10.51 9.51 7.39
C LYS A 116 -10.00 8.88 6.08
N VAL A 117 -8.82 8.24 6.09
CA VAL A 117 -8.28 7.56 4.90
C VAL A 117 -8.99 6.22 4.74
N ASP A 118 -9.38 5.90 3.52
CA ASP A 118 -10.05 4.62 3.19
C ASP A 118 -9.24 3.40 3.64
N CYS A 119 -9.91 2.34 4.11
CA CYS A 119 -9.24 1.16 4.65
C CYS A 119 -8.31 0.49 3.62
N SER A 120 -8.77 0.39 2.37
CA SER A 120 -8.00 -0.19 1.26
C SER A 120 -6.74 0.62 1.00
N VAL A 121 -6.83 1.94 1.07
CA VAL A 121 -5.68 2.85 0.93
C VAL A 121 -4.69 2.70 2.09
N LYS A 122 -5.18 2.52 3.32
CA LYS A 122 -4.29 2.23 4.46
C LYS A 122 -3.56 0.89 4.29
N MET A 123 -4.28 -0.15 3.88
CA MET A 123 -3.74 -1.48 3.67
C MET A 123 -2.67 -1.48 2.58
N VAL A 124 -2.95 -0.89 1.41
CA VAL A 124 -1.98 -0.87 0.32
C VAL A 124 -0.72 -0.08 0.65
N ILE A 125 -0.83 1.04 1.39
CA ILE A 125 0.36 1.79 1.85
C ILE A 125 1.20 0.94 2.79
N ARG A 126 0.57 0.19 3.71
CA ARG A 126 1.29 -0.73 4.61
C ARG A 126 1.99 -1.83 3.83
N ASP A 127 1.32 -2.42 2.83
CA ASP A 127 1.87 -3.52 2.03
C ASP A 127 2.99 -3.03 1.09
N MET A 128 2.94 -1.78 0.61
CA MET A 128 4.05 -1.14 -0.11
C MET A 128 5.29 -0.90 0.78
N LEU A 129 5.10 -0.76 2.10
CA LEU A 129 6.17 -0.60 3.10
C LEU A 129 6.63 -1.92 3.71
N GLN A 130 6.39 -3.05 3.05
CA GLN A 130 7.02 -4.32 3.43
C GLN A 130 8.55 -4.22 3.24
N ILE A 131 9.32 -4.74 4.19
CA ILE A 131 10.79 -4.79 4.14
C ILE A 131 11.23 -5.67 2.99
N ASP A 132 10.61 -6.86 2.84
CA ASP A 132 10.86 -7.76 1.73
C ASP A 132 10.20 -7.22 0.44
N PRO A 133 10.97 -6.86 -0.60
CA PRO A 133 10.41 -6.33 -1.84
C PRO A 133 9.46 -7.31 -2.53
N ASN A 134 9.62 -8.62 -2.35
CA ASN A 134 8.76 -9.63 -2.97
C ASN A 134 7.37 -9.72 -2.33
N LYS A 135 7.19 -9.16 -1.12
CA LYS A 135 5.88 -9.09 -0.45
C LYS A 135 5.11 -7.84 -0.82
N ARG A 136 5.76 -6.86 -1.46
CA ARG A 136 5.11 -5.63 -1.90
C ARG A 136 4.18 -5.93 -3.09
N PRO A 137 3.04 -5.23 -3.22
CA PRO A 137 2.16 -5.38 -4.38
C PRO A 137 2.83 -4.84 -5.64
N ASP A 138 2.45 -5.36 -6.82
CA ASP A 138 2.87 -4.76 -8.09
C ASP A 138 2.50 -3.26 -8.13
N PRO A 139 3.37 -2.36 -8.65
CA PRO A 139 3.08 -0.93 -8.71
C PRO A 139 1.75 -0.60 -9.40
N SER A 140 1.36 -1.38 -10.40
CA SER A 140 0.08 -1.24 -11.10
C SER A 140 -1.10 -1.57 -10.22
N VAL A 141 -0.98 -2.58 -9.35
CA VAL A 141 -1.97 -2.96 -8.35
C VAL A 141 -2.13 -1.85 -7.33
N ALA A 142 -1.02 -1.33 -6.78
CA ALA A 142 -1.07 -0.25 -5.81
C ALA A 142 -1.76 1.00 -6.39
N ALA A 143 -1.38 1.41 -7.61
CA ALA A 143 -2.01 2.53 -8.31
C ALA A 143 -3.50 2.27 -8.62
N ASN A 144 -3.87 1.03 -8.93
CA ASN A 144 -5.27 0.64 -9.12
C ASN A 144 -6.10 0.78 -7.84
N VAL A 145 -5.57 0.38 -6.67
CA VAL A 145 -6.29 0.56 -5.39
C VAL A 145 -6.63 2.04 -5.19
N LEU A 146 -5.66 2.95 -5.39
CA LEU A 146 -5.92 4.39 -5.28
C LEU A 146 -6.95 4.86 -6.33
N SER A 147 -6.83 4.43 -7.58
CA SER A 147 -7.77 4.83 -8.65
C SER A 147 -9.21 4.36 -8.38
N ILE A 148 -9.37 3.14 -7.88
CA ILE A 148 -10.67 2.54 -7.54
C ILE A 148 -11.27 3.26 -6.32
N SER A 149 -10.46 3.66 -5.35
CA SER A 149 -10.93 4.42 -4.17
C SER A 149 -11.57 5.77 -4.50
N LEU A 150 -11.31 6.31 -5.70
CA LEU A 150 -11.90 7.57 -6.18
C LEU A 150 -13.28 7.39 -6.81
N PHE A 151 -13.80 6.15 -6.89
CA PHE A 151 -15.11 5.88 -7.47
C PHE A 151 -16.23 6.43 -6.57
N ARG A 152 -17.11 7.26 -7.14
CA ARG A 152 -18.05 8.11 -6.36
C ARG A 152 -19.52 7.66 -6.35
N PHE A 153 -19.95 6.76 -7.23
CA PHE A 153 -21.39 6.43 -7.31
C PHE A 153 -21.87 5.63 -6.10
N GLY A 154 -23.00 6.08 -5.57
CA GLY A 154 -23.57 5.71 -4.26
C GLY A 154 -23.93 4.25 -4.07
N HIS A 155 -24.02 3.91 -2.78
CA HIS A 155 -23.95 2.61 -2.11
C HIS A 155 -22.54 2.05 -1.93
N ASN A 156 -22.39 1.33 -0.82
CA ASN A 156 -21.16 0.67 -0.38
C ASN A 156 -20.44 0.07 -1.59
N LEU A 157 -19.18 0.45 -1.86
CA LEU A 157 -18.39 -0.11 -2.96
C LEU A 157 -18.45 -1.64 -2.95
N HIS A 158 -18.51 -2.23 -1.75
CA HIS A 158 -18.80 -3.64 -1.55
C HIS A 158 -20.08 -4.15 -2.24
N LYS A 159 -21.19 -3.40 -2.18
CA LYS A 159 -22.44 -3.72 -2.88
C LYS A 159 -22.28 -3.64 -4.39
N LEU A 160 -21.59 -2.61 -4.90
CA LEU A 160 -21.29 -2.49 -6.33
C LEU A 160 -20.44 -3.67 -6.81
N LEU A 161 -19.43 -4.04 -6.02
CA LEU A 161 -18.59 -5.20 -6.29
C LEU A 161 -19.44 -6.48 -6.30
N HIS A 162 -20.30 -6.67 -5.31
CA HIS A 162 -21.25 -7.78 -5.30
C HIS A 162 -22.16 -7.78 -6.54
N ASP A 163 -22.71 -6.63 -6.94
CA ASP A 163 -23.57 -6.50 -8.13
C ASP A 163 -22.79 -6.76 -9.44
N CYS A 164 -21.48 -6.51 -9.43
CA CYS A 164 -20.56 -6.88 -10.52
C CYS A 164 -20.14 -8.37 -10.47
N GLY A 165 -20.63 -9.14 -9.49
CA GLY A 165 -20.35 -10.56 -9.32
C GLY A 165 -19.08 -10.85 -8.50
N PHE A 166 -18.56 -9.90 -7.73
CA PHE A 166 -17.46 -10.12 -6.79
C PHE A 166 -18.01 -10.55 -5.43
N ASP A 167 -17.94 -11.85 -5.12
CA ASP A 167 -18.29 -12.43 -3.81
C ASP A 167 -17.01 -12.77 -3.01
N GLU A 168 -17.08 -12.75 -1.67
CA GLU A 168 -15.96 -13.10 -0.76
C GLU A 168 -15.38 -14.49 -1.08
N THR A 169 -16.22 -15.39 -1.59
CA THR A 169 -15.85 -16.75 -2.02
C THR A 169 -14.91 -16.78 -3.24
N LEU A 170 -14.86 -15.72 -4.04
CA LEU A 170 -14.03 -15.63 -5.25
C LEU A 170 -12.59 -15.16 -4.97
N PHE A 171 -12.35 -14.48 -3.85
CA PHE A 171 -11.03 -13.92 -3.50
C PHE A 171 -10.13 -14.89 -2.72
N GLY A 172 -10.54 -16.15 -2.53
CA GLY A 172 -9.86 -17.13 -1.69
C GLY A 172 -8.56 -17.75 -2.23
N GLY A 173 -8.13 -17.43 -3.45
CA GLY A 173 -6.90 -18.00 -4.03
C GLY A 173 -6.15 -17.03 -4.95
N LYS A 174 -4.81 -17.04 -4.90
CA LYS A 174 -3.99 -16.32 -5.87
C LYS A 174 -4.28 -16.88 -7.26
N ILE A 175 -4.53 -16.01 -8.24
CA ILE A 175 -4.76 -16.40 -9.65
C ILE A 175 -3.61 -17.28 -10.19
N ASN A 176 -2.40 -17.14 -9.64
CA ASN A 176 -1.24 -17.95 -10.01
C ASN A 176 -1.36 -19.42 -9.58
N ASP A 177 -2.06 -19.72 -8.49
CA ASP A 177 -2.38 -21.09 -8.06
C ASP A 177 -3.51 -21.67 -8.91
N LEU A 178 -4.37 -20.79 -9.44
CA LEU A 178 -5.46 -21.11 -10.36
C LEU A 178 -4.92 -21.57 -11.73
N LYS A 179 -3.97 -20.82 -12.32
CA LYS A 179 -3.43 -21.06 -13.67
C LYS A 179 -2.82 -22.45 -13.92
N ASN A 180 -2.49 -23.21 -12.88
CA ASN A 180 -1.77 -24.49 -12.98
C ASN A 180 -2.70 -25.73 -12.99
N ALA A 181 -4.03 -25.57 -12.86
CA ALA A 181 -4.97 -26.69 -12.78
C ALA A 181 -5.96 -26.73 -13.96
N ALA A 182 -5.84 -27.72 -14.85
CA ALA A 182 -6.72 -27.87 -16.02
C ALA A 182 -8.11 -28.44 -15.67
N SER A 183 -8.97 -27.66 -15.02
CA SER A 183 -10.38 -28.03 -14.76
C SER A 183 -11.34 -27.12 -15.52
N LYS A 184 -12.43 -27.67 -16.08
CA LYS A 184 -13.49 -26.89 -16.74
C LYS A 184 -14.14 -25.85 -15.82
N THR A 185 -14.20 -26.15 -14.52
CA THR A 185 -14.69 -25.23 -13.49
C THR A 185 -13.79 -23.98 -13.35
N LEU A 186 -12.50 -24.15 -13.63
CA LEU A 186 -11.51 -23.09 -13.54
C LEU A 186 -11.61 -22.08 -14.68
N GLU A 187 -11.77 -22.57 -15.91
CA GLU A 187 -11.94 -21.71 -17.07
C GLU A 187 -13.24 -20.91 -16.97
N ALA A 188 -14.33 -21.55 -16.49
CA ALA A 188 -15.58 -20.84 -16.20
C ALA A 188 -15.40 -19.74 -15.12
N LEU A 189 -14.61 -20.01 -14.07
CA LEU A 189 -14.30 -19.01 -13.04
C LEU A 189 -13.50 -17.83 -13.61
N LYS A 190 -12.52 -18.12 -14.47
CA LYS A 190 -11.70 -17.11 -15.15
C LYS A 190 -12.53 -16.24 -16.09
N GLU A 191 -13.42 -16.84 -16.88
CA GLU A 191 -14.35 -16.11 -17.75
C GLU A 191 -15.28 -15.20 -16.94
N ASN A 192 -15.83 -15.70 -15.83
CA ASN A 192 -16.65 -14.90 -14.93
C ASN A 192 -15.86 -13.73 -14.33
N MET A 193 -14.63 -13.97 -13.86
CA MET A 193 -13.73 -12.92 -13.37
C MET A 193 -13.49 -11.83 -14.44
N ILE A 194 -13.21 -12.22 -15.68
CA ILE A 194 -12.98 -11.28 -16.79
C ILE A 194 -14.25 -10.45 -17.03
N ALA A 195 -15.42 -11.08 -17.05
CA ALA A 195 -16.70 -10.40 -17.21
C ALA A 195 -16.97 -9.40 -16.06
N SER A 196 -16.73 -9.79 -14.81
CA SER A 196 -16.88 -8.91 -13.64
C SER A 196 -15.96 -7.68 -13.70
N VAL A 197 -14.69 -7.87 -14.05
CA VAL A 197 -13.73 -6.77 -14.21
C VAL A 197 -14.12 -5.86 -15.39
N ASN A 198 -14.61 -6.42 -16.50
CA ASN A 198 -15.11 -5.63 -17.62
C ASN A 198 -16.33 -4.80 -17.23
N ASN A 199 -17.28 -5.36 -16.50
CA ASN A 199 -18.46 -4.65 -16.00
C ASN A 199 -18.05 -3.50 -15.07
N PHE A 200 -17.14 -3.75 -14.11
CA PHE A 200 -16.61 -2.71 -13.25
C PHE A 200 -15.93 -1.60 -14.05
N THR A 201 -15.10 -1.96 -15.03
CA THR A 201 -14.41 -1.00 -15.91
C THR A 201 -15.40 -0.12 -16.68
N LEU A 202 -16.45 -0.72 -17.24
CA LEU A 202 -17.51 -0.01 -17.95
C LEU A 202 -18.25 0.96 -17.04
N LEU A 203 -18.56 0.54 -15.81
CA LEU A 203 -19.18 1.40 -14.80
C LEU A 203 -18.26 2.56 -14.40
N PHE A 204 -16.96 2.30 -14.23
CA PHE A 204 -15.97 3.34 -13.93
C PHE A 204 -15.86 4.37 -15.06
N ALA A 205 -15.83 3.91 -16.31
CA ALA A 205 -15.83 4.78 -17.49
C ALA A 205 -17.14 5.58 -17.60
N ALA A 206 -18.29 4.92 -17.43
CA ALA A 206 -19.60 5.56 -17.46
C ALA A 206 -19.73 6.64 -16.37
N GLU A 207 -19.27 6.36 -15.15
CA GLU A 207 -19.26 7.35 -14.06
C GLU A 207 -18.39 8.55 -14.42
N THR A 208 -17.19 8.32 -14.95
CA THR A 208 -16.30 9.40 -15.39
C THR A 208 -16.96 10.30 -16.44
N ILE A 209 -17.66 9.71 -17.42
CA ILE A 209 -18.38 10.45 -18.47
C ILE A 209 -19.56 11.22 -17.88
N LEU A 210 -20.37 10.58 -17.04
CA LEU A 210 -21.56 11.19 -16.44
C LEU A 210 -21.20 12.32 -15.48
N ALA A 211 -20.19 12.12 -14.63
CA ALA A 211 -19.72 13.14 -13.71
C ALA A 211 -19.23 14.37 -14.47
N ARG A 212 -18.51 14.19 -15.58
CA ARG A 212 -18.07 15.30 -16.45
C ARG A 212 -19.23 16.03 -17.13
N ASN A 213 -20.23 15.29 -17.62
CA ASN A 213 -21.32 15.87 -18.41
C ASN A 213 -22.42 16.51 -17.56
N ILE A 214 -22.72 15.94 -16.39
CA ILE A 214 -23.83 16.39 -15.53
C ILE A 214 -23.33 17.41 -14.49
N HIS A 215 -22.12 17.21 -13.94
CA HIS A 215 -21.57 18.09 -12.91
C HIS A 215 -20.11 18.46 -13.21
N PRO A 216 -19.86 19.36 -14.19
CA PRO A 216 -18.51 19.64 -14.70
C PRO A 216 -17.49 20.13 -13.65
N ASN A 217 -17.95 20.58 -12.47
CA ASN A 217 -17.09 21.03 -11.39
C ASN A 217 -16.78 19.95 -10.33
N VAL A 218 -17.30 18.72 -10.47
CA VAL A 218 -17.13 17.64 -9.48
C VAL A 218 -15.80 16.91 -9.67
N ILE A 219 -15.35 16.72 -10.90
CA ILE A 219 -14.06 16.08 -11.23
C ILE A 219 -13.09 17.16 -11.68
N SER A 220 -12.00 17.33 -10.94
CA SER A 220 -10.91 18.23 -11.31
C SER A 220 -10.17 17.75 -12.58
N THR A 221 -9.46 18.65 -13.25
CA THR A 221 -8.64 18.29 -14.42
C THR A 221 -7.59 17.23 -14.08
N ALA A 222 -6.93 17.37 -12.93
CA ALA A 222 -5.94 16.41 -12.44
C ALA A 222 -6.55 15.02 -12.21
N GLU A 223 -7.75 14.94 -11.63
CA GLU A 223 -8.43 13.67 -11.45
C GLU A 223 -8.89 13.05 -12.78
N LEU A 224 -9.37 13.87 -13.72
CA LEU A 224 -9.75 13.37 -15.04
C LEU A 224 -8.55 12.73 -15.75
N GLN A 225 -7.38 13.36 -15.65
CA GLN A 225 -6.12 12.80 -16.16
C GLN A 225 -5.79 11.47 -15.46
N LEU A 226 -5.89 11.41 -14.13
CA LEU A 226 -5.65 10.18 -13.36
C LEU A 226 -6.58 9.04 -13.80
N ARG A 227 -7.88 9.31 -13.96
CA ARG A 227 -8.88 8.34 -14.42
C ARG A 227 -8.61 7.87 -15.85
N ALA A 228 -8.21 8.77 -16.74
CA ALA A 228 -7.81 8.42 -18.10
C ALA A 228 -6.57 7.51 -18.11
N THR A 229 -5.55 7.82 -17.30
CA THR A 229 -4.36 6.96 -17.14
C THR A 229 -4.69 5.60 -16.56
N PHE A 230 -5.61 5.53 -15.58
CA PHE A 230 -6.12 4.26 -15.07
C PHE A 230 -6.80 3.43 -16.16
N LEU A 231 -7.70 4.02 -16.95
CA LEU A 231 -8.40 3.33 -18.02
C LEU A 231 -7.46 2.91 -19.17
N SER A 232 -6.37 3.63 -19.43
CA SER A 232 -5.43 3.27 -20.49
C SER A 232 -4.51 2.08 -20.13
N ARG A 233 -4.40 1.75 -18.84
CA ARG A 233 -3.49 0.70 -18.32
C ARG A 233 -4.22 -0.52 -17.75
N ILE A 234 -5.48 -0.71 -18.16
CA ILE A 234 -6.32 -1.80 -17.67
C ILE A 234 -5.65 -3.15 -17.93
N ASN A 235 -5.51 -3.91 -16.84
CA ASN A 235 -5.09 -5.30 -16.86
C ASN A 235 -5.95 -6.06 -15.86
N HIS A 236 -6.60 -7.14 -16.30
CA HIS A 236 -7.58 -7.88 -15.49
C HIS A 236 -6.98 -8.46 -14.21
N GLU A 237 -5.74 -8.96 -14.26
CA GLU A 237 -5.08 -9.57 -13.11
C GLU A 237 -4.74 -8.52 -12.04
N TYR A 238 -4.27 -7.34 -12.48
CA TYR A 238 -3.94 -6.24 -11.58
C TYR A 238 -5.19 -5.57 -11.01
N ILE A 239 -6.27 -5.45 -11.77
CA ILE A 239 -7.54 -4.93 -11.26
C ILE A 239 -8.12 -5.89 -10.24
N TRP A 240 -8.16 -7.19 -10.55
CA TRP A 240 -8.63 -8.20 -9.60
C TRP A 240 -7.86 -8.18 -8.29
N SER A 241 -6.53 -8.14 -8.38
CA SER A 241 -5.66 -8.05 -7.21
C SER A 241 -5.95 -6.78 -6.40
N ALA A 242 -6.19 -5.64 -7.06
CA ALA A 242 -6.53 -4.40 -6.39
C ALA A 242 -7.92 -4.45 -5.72
N LEU A 243 -8.90 -5.09 -6.34
CA LEU A 243 -10.25 -5.24 -5.79
C LEU A 243 -10.30 -6.06 -4.50
N SER A 244 -9.35 -6.99 -4.31
CA SER A 244 -9.25 -7.77 -3.07
C SER A 244 -9.04 -6.89 -1.82
N TYR A 245 -8.43 -5.71 -1.97
CA TYR A 245 -8.24 -4.74 -0.87
C TYR A 245 -9.55 -4.15 -0.36
N PHE A 246 -10.57 -4.08 -1.21
CA PHE A 246 -11.89 -3.51 -0.88
C PHE A 246 -12.88 -4.52 -0.30
N CYS A 247 -12.55 -5.82 -0.35
CA CYS A 247 -13.44 -6.89 0.09
C CYS A 247 -13.19 -7.33 1.54
N HIS A 248 -12.19 -6.76 2.23
CA HIS A 248 -11.76 -7.21 3.56
C HIS A 248 -12.45 -6.50 4.76
N GLU A 249 -13.56 -5.80 4.54
CA GLU A 249 -14.19 -4.98 5.60
C GLU A 249 -14.94 -5.75 6.71
N GLY A 250 -14.91 -7.10 6.72
CA GLY A 250 -15.60 -7.90 7.74
C GLY A 250 -14.85 -8.19 9.05
N SER A 251 -13.55 -7.90 9.18
CA SER A 251 -12.73 -8.46 10.29
C SER A 251 -12.14 -7.45 11.30
N SER A 252 -12.51 -6.17 11.25
CA SER A 252 -12.04 -5.18 12.22
C SER A 252 -12.81 -5.15 13.55
N SER A 253 -13.75 -6.08 13.78
CA SER A 253 -14.41 -6.31 15.08
C SER A 253 -14.01 -7.61 15.78
N ARG A 254 -12.89 -8.25 15.40
CA ARG A 254 -12.36 -9.40 16.16
C ARG A 254 -11.52 -8.95 17.37
N SER A 255 -12.25 -8.67 18.44
CA SER A 255 -11.89 -8.97 19.83
C SER A 255 -10.46 -8.67 20.30
N HIS A 256 -10.31 -7.53 20.97
CA HIS A 256 -9.60 -7.55 22.24
C HIS A 256 -10.37 -8.47 23.21
N SER A 257 -9.93 -9.72 23.32
CA SER A 257 -10.22 -10.55 24.49
C SER A 257 -9.15 -11.62 24.64
N ASN A 258 -8.37 -11.44 25.70
CA ASN A 258 -7.71 -12.43 26.54
C ASN A 258 -8.02 -13.90 26.22
N PHE A 259 -6.99 -14.74 26.13
CA PHE A 259 -6.83 -15.97 26.95
C PHE A 259 -5.40 -16.53 26.69
N VAL A 260 -4.51 -16.45 27.69
CA VAL A 260 -4.15 -17.55 28.62
C VAL A 260 -3.04 -18.45 28.07
N THR A 261 -1.87 -18.27 28.70
CA THR A 261 -1.02 -19.27 29.35
C THR A 261 -1.09 -20.71 28.83
N THR A 262 0.05 -21.20 28.35
CA THR A 262 0.34 -22.60 27.99
C THR A 262 1.86 -22.71 28.12
N LYS A 263 2.54 -23.62 28.81
CA LYS A 263 2.31 -24.87 29.54
C LYS A 263 3.54 -24.99 30.48
N MET A 264 3.40 -25.39 31.73
CA MET A 264 3.49 -26.78 32.19
C MET A 264 4.70 -27.53 31.57
N GLY A 265 5.83 -27.46 32.28
CA GLY A 265 6.97 -28.34 32.12
C GLY A 265 7.17 -29.12 33.41
N ASP A 266 7.06 -30.44 33.31
CA ASP A 266 7.32 -31.40 34.39
C ASP A 266 8.77 -31.33 34.87
N GLN A 267 8.98 -31.37 36.19
CA GLN A 267 10.18 -31.94 36.80
C GLN A 267 9.90 -32.38 38.26
N ILE A 268 9.68 -33.69 38.39
CA ILE A 268 10.25 -34.65 39.37
C ILE A 268 10.24 -34.29 40.88
N PHE A 269 9.51 -35.15 41.61
CA PHE A 269 9.56 -35.53 43.03
C PHE A 269 10.79 -35.16 43.88
N ALA A 270 10.53 -34.62 45.09
CA ALA A 270 11.12 -35.11 46.34
C ALA A 270 10.24 -34.68 47.55
N ALA A 271 10.13 -35.59 48.52
CA ALA A 271 9.28 -35.53 49.71
C ALA A 271 9.82 -34.61 50.82
N GLY A 272 8.93 -34.15 51.72
CA GLY A 272 9.34 -33.59 53.01
C GLY A 272 8.27 -32.74 53.70
N ASP A 273 7.50 -33.39 54.57
CA ASP A 273 6.96 -32.93 55.86
C ASP A 273 6.02 -31.70 55.97
N THR A 274 4.80 -32.06 56.37
CA THR A 274 3.87 -31.32 57.23
C THR A 274 4.54 -30.57 58.39
N ILE A 275 4.06 -29.34 58.70
CA ILE A 275 3.64 -28.91 60.05
C ILE A 275 2.90 -27.55 59.99
N ASN A 276 1.90 -27.46 60.86
CA ASN A 276 0.95 -26.38 61.15
C ASN A 276 1.56 -25.01 61.56
N SER A 277 0.83 -23.92 61.28
CA SER A 277 0.43 -22.85 62.23
C SER A 277 -0.45 -21.84 61.46
N VAL A 278 -1.76 -21.74 61.69
CA VAL A 278 -2.44 -21.03 62.80
C VAL A 278 -2.03 -19.56 62.91
N ASN A 279 -2.99 -18.71 62.54
CA ASN A 279 -3.37 -17.39 63.10
C ASN A 279 -2.30 -16.29 63.25
N ASN A 280 -2.55 -15.11 62.67
CA ASN A 280 -3.17 -13.96 63.36
C ASN A 280 -2.96 -12.61 62.63
N PHE A 281 -4.08 -11.89 62.50
CA PHE A 281 -4.29 -10.46 62.82
C PHE A 281 -3.49 -9.30 62.16
N ILE A 282 -4.32 -8.35 61.69
CA ILE A 282 -4.29 -6.88 61.89
C ILE A 282 -3.59 -6.01 60.83
N ASN A 283 -4.43 -5.13 60.24
CA ASN A 283 -4.29 -3.71 59.88
C ASN A 283 -2.87 -3.19 59.55
N ASN A 284 -2.62 -2.47 58.46
CA ASN A 284 -3.35 -1.34 57.86
C ASN A 284 -3.21 -1.34 56.33
#